data_AF-A0A2N0QII2-F1
#
_entry.id   AF-A0A2N0QII2-F1
#
_cell.length_a   1.000
_cell.length_b   1.000
_cell.length_c   1.000
_cell.angle_alpha   90.00
_cell.angle_beta   90.00
_cell.angle_gamma   90.00
#
_symmetry.space_group_name_H-M   'P 1'
#
loop_
_entity.id
_entity.type
_entity.pdbx_description
1 polymer ?
#
loop_
_entity_poly.entity_id
_entity_poly.type
_entity_poly.pdbx_seq_one_letter_code
_entity_poly.pdbx_strand_id
1 'polypeptide(L)'
;MTLITSSVQYVKDRANEKRKREKRVRVYSAYLEYKRQELQALLEKQRLAMEFHFPTFERMKYLTSQISDRIWERTLESEDFLQFRLGTGTVPSSYSITLNTNDMANREMDDLIEQSQKLEKVYKESSDTPVVANLANGPIGLIGKERVVKREIHQIMGQLAFFHSYHDLR
;
A
#
# COMPACT_ATOMS: atom_id res chain seq x y z
N MET A 1 0.16 48.22 43.12
CA MET A 1 -0.66 46.98 43.06
C MET A 1 -0.60 46.26 41.70
N THR A 2 -0.04 46.85 40.64
CA THR A 2 0.03 46.30 39.26
C THR A 2 1.13 45.25 39.02
N LEU A 3 2.20 45.25 39.81
CA LEU A 3 3.34 44.32 39.66
C LEU A 3 3.06 42.90 40.22
N ILE A 4 2.19 42.80 41.22
CA ILE A 4 1.83 41.53 41.86
C ILE A 4 0.83 40.77 40.98
N THR A 5 -0.11 41.48 40.35
CA THR A 5 -1.08 40.92 39.40
C THR A 5 -0.41 40.41 38.11
N SER A 6 0.66 41.05 37.63
CA SER A 6 1.35 40.62 36.40
C SER A 6 2.11 39.30 36.60
N SER A 7 2.68 39.09 37.78
CA SER A 7 3.45 37.89 38.11
C SER A 7 2.54 36.66 38.26
N VAL A 8 1.38 36.82 38.90
CA VAL A 8 0.34 35.78 39.02
C VAL A 8 -0.26 35.44 37.66
N GLN A 9 -0.48 36.44 36.80
CA GLN A 9 -0.98 36.26 35.45
C GLN A 9 0.02 35.48 34.58
N TYR A 10 1.31 35.80 34.64
CA TYR A 10 2.37 35.07 33.92
C TYR A 10 2.45 33.58 34.32
N VAL A 11 2.37 33.26 35.61
CA VAL A 11 2.37 31.87 36.09
C VAL A 11 1.13 31.11 35.58
N LYS A 12 -0.04 31.76 35.60
CA LYS A 12 -1.29 31.19 35.09
C LYS A 12 -1.24 30.95 33.58
N ASP A 13 -0.70 31.89 32.83
CA ASP A 13 -0.55 31.79 31.37
C ASP A 13 0.42 30.66 31.00
N ARG A 14 1.56 30.56 31.69
CA ARG A 14 2.52 29.45 31.51
C ARG A 14 1.93 28.08 31.85
N ALA A 15 1.09 27.98 32.88
CA ALA A 15 0.38 26.74 33.23
C ALA A 15 -0.69 26.38 32.17
N ASN A 16 -1.40 27.37 31.64
CA ASN A 16 -2.38 27.17 30.57
C ASN A 16 -1.73 26.77 29.25
N GLU A 17 -0.58 27.35 28.90
CA GLU A 17 0.22 26.95 27.74
C GLU A 17 0.67 25.49 27.85
N LYS A 18 1.19 25.08 29.01
CA LYS A 18 1.56 23.68 29.26
C LYS A 18 0.38 22.73 29.07
N ARG A 19 -0.79 23.05 29.63
CA ARG A 19 -2.01 22.23 29.48
C ARG A 19 -2.49 22.17 28.02
N LYS A 20 -2.46 23.30 27.32
CA LYS A 20 -2.82 23.35 25.88
C LYS A 20 -1.85 22.49 25.05
N ARG A 21 -0.55 22.53 25.37
CA ARG A 21 0.47 21.70 24.71
C ARG A 21 0.23 20.22 24.94
N GLU A 22 0.08 19.79 26.19
CA GLU A 22 -0.19 18.39 26.55
C GLU A 22 -1.47 17.87 25.90
N LYS A 23 -2.54 18.69 25.88
CA LYS A 23 -3.79 18.34 25.20
C LYS A 23 -3.58 18.18 23.70
N ARG A 24 -2.83 19.10 23.06
CA ARG A 24 -2.58 19.06 21.61
C ARG A 24 -1.79 17.83 21.21
N VAL A 25 -0.70 17.52 21.92
CA VAL A 25 0.10 16.31 21.70
C VAL A 25 -0.78 15.07 21.84
N ARG A 26 -1.55 14.95 22.94
CA ARG A 26 -2.43 13.80 23.16
C ARG A 26 -3.45 13.60 22.04
N VAL A 27 -4.13 14.66 21.62
CA VAL A 27 -5.15 14.60 20.57
C VAL A 27 -4.52 14.23 19.22
N TYR A 28 -3.37 14.83 18.89
CA TYR A 28 -2.72 14.57 17.60
C TYR A 28 -2.09 13.18 17.55
N SER A 29 -1.47 12.70 18.65
CA SER A 29 -0.98 11.33 18.73
C SER A 29 -2.10 10.31 18.58
N ALA A 30 -3.27 10.54 19.20
CA ALA A 30 -4.44 9.68 19.02
C ALA A 30 -4.95 9.71 17.55
N TYR A 31 -4.91 10.87 16.91
CA TYR A 31 -5.24 11.00 15.49
C TYR A 31 -4.26 10.24 14.58
N LEU A 32 -2.95 10.34 14.82
CA LEU A 32 -1.93 9.59 14.07
C LEU A 32 -2.08 8.08 14.26
N GLU A 33 -2.40 7.65 15.47
CA GLU A 33 -2.67 6.24 15.76
C GLU A 33 -3.90 5.72 14.99
N TYR A 34 -4.99 6.49 14.99
CA TYR A 34 -6.16 6.18 14.18
C TYR A 34 -5.81 6.08 12.69
N LYS A 35 -5.05 7.07 12.16
CA LYS A 35 -4.63 7.07 10.76
C LYS A 35 -3.72 5.89 10.42
N ARG A 36 -2.84 5.49 11.34
CA ARG A 36 -2.00 4.29 11.19
C ARG A 36 -2.86 3.04 11.00
N GLN A 37 -3.88 2.85 11.83
CA GLN A 37 -4.77 1.69 11.74
C GLN A 37 -5.57 1.69 10.44
N GLU A 38 -6.08 2.86 10.03
CA GLU A 38 -6.79 3.04 8.77
C GLU A 38 -5.89 2.68 7.56
N LEU A 39 -4.66 3.20 7.53
CA LEU A 39 -3.70 2.92 6.45
C LEU A 39 -3.29 1.44 6.42
N GLN A 40 -3.07 0.81 7.58
CA GLN A 40 -2.78 -0.62 7.64
C GLN A 40 -3.94 -1.44 7.07
N ALA A 41 -5.18 -1.11 7.43
CA ALA A 41 -6.35 -1.83 6.91
C ALA A 41 -6.48 -1.68 5.38
N LEU A 42 -6.19 -0.50 4.83
CA LEU A 42 -6.18 -0.28 3.38
C LEU A 42 -5.08 -1.07 2.68
N LEU A 43 -3.88 -1.11 3.25
CA LEU A 43 -2.74 -1.84 2.72
C LEU A 43 -3.00 -3.35 2.71
N GLU A 44 -3.55 -3.90 3.80
CA GLU A 44 -3.97 -5.30 3.86
C GLU A 44 -5.08 -5.61 2.84
N LYS A 45 -6.05 -4.71 2.67
CA LYS A 45 -7.11 -4.88 1.69
C LYS A 45 -6.56 -4.93 0.26
N GLN A 46 -5.61 -4.04 -0.07
CA GLN A 46 -4.92 -4.06 -1.35
C GLN A 46 -4.16 -5.38 -1.54
N ARG A 47 -3.40 -5.82 -0.53
CA ARG A 47 -2.63 -7.06 -0.59
C ARG A 47 -3.55 -8.27 -0.84
N LEU A 48 -4.64 -8.39 -0.08
CA LEU A 48 -5.60 -9.48 -0.24
C LEU A 48 -6.24 -9.49 -1.63
N ALA A 49 -6.61 -8.32 -2.17
CA ALA A 49 -7.13 -8.22 -3.52
C ALA A 49 -6.07 -8.67 -4.55
N MET A 50 -4.84 -8.17 -4.44
CA MET A 50 -3.75 -8.56 -5.34
C MET A 50 -3.43 -10.05 -5.25
N GLU A 51 -3.40 -10.65 -4.06
CA GLU A 51 -3.16 -12.09 -3.88
C GLU A 51 -4.32 -12.94 -4.43
N PHE A 52 -5.55 -12.44 -4.36
CA PHE A 52 -6.71 -13.10 -4.95
C PHE A 52 -6.66 -13.07 -6.48
N HIS A 53 -6.45 -11.90 -7.09
CA HIS A 53 -6.38 -11.74 -8.55
C HIS A 53 -5.11 -12.34 -9.15
N PHE A 54 -3.99 -12.31 -8.42
CA PHE A 54 -2.69 -12.79 -8.86
C PHE A 54 -2.12 -13.85 -7.90
N PRO A 55 -2.78 -15.03 -7.82
CA PRO A 55 -2.37 -16.12 -6.96
C PRO A 55 -0.97 -16.63 -7.34
N THR A 56 -0.35 -17.38 -6.45
CA THR A 56 0.92 -18.06 -6.78
C THR A 56 0.70 -19.14 -7.83
N PHE A 57 1.75 -19.48 -8.58
CA PHE A 57 1.68 -20.56 -9.57
C PHE A 57 1.26 -21.90 -8.96
N GLU A 58 1.75 -22.22 -7.76
CA GLU A 58 1.33 -23.43 -7.04
C GLU A 58 -0.15 -23.37 -6.63
N ARG A 59 -0.68 -22.20 -6.26
CA ARG A 59 -2.11 -22.04 -5.99
C ARG A 59 -2.94 -22.25 -7.25
N MET A 60 -2.50 -21.77 -8.42
CA MET A 60 -3.17 -22.04 -9.70
C MET A 60 -3.21 -23.52 -10.01
N LYS A 61 -2.08 -24.25 -9.87
CA LYS A 61 -2.03 -25.70 -10.08
C LYS A 61 -3.03 -26.46 -9.18
N TYR A 62 -3.15 -26.03 -7.93
CA TYR A 62 -4.17 -26.55 -7.02
C TYR A 62 -5.59 -26.25 -7.52
N LEU A 63 -5.88 -25.01 -7.92
CA LEU A 63 -7.22 -24.63 -8.42
C LEU A 63 -7.58 -25.40 -9.70
N THR A 64 -6.61 -25.64 -10.59
CA THR A 64 -6.78 -26.46 -11.78
C THR A 64 -7.11 -27.91 -11.41
N SER A 65 -6.44 -28.49 -10.42
CA SER A 65 -6.71 -29.88 -10.00
C SER A 65 -8.08 -30.05 -9.36
N GLN A 66 -8.65 -28.97 -8.80
CA GLN A 66 -10.00 -28.93 -8.24
C GLN A 66 -11.08 -28.54 -9.25
N ILE A 67 -10.74 -28.27 -10.51
CA ILE A 67 -11.68 -27.75 -11.53
C ILE A 67 -12.43 -26.52 -10.97
N SER A 68 -11.67 -25.58 -10.43
CA SER A 68 -12.20 -24.35 -9.84
C SER A 68 -12.94 -23.50 -10.88
N ASP A 69 -14.04 -22.87 -10.48
CA ASP A 69 -14.81 -21.91 -11.30
C ASP A 69 -13.99 -20.68 -11.75
N ARG A 70 -12.83 -20.48 -11.10
CA ARG A 70 -11.85 -19.45 -11.44
C ARG A 70 -11.06 -19.72 -12.74
N ILE A 71 -11.13 -20.94 -13.27
CA ILE A 71 -10.49 -21.24 -14.56
C ILE A 71 -11.24 -20.47 -15.64
N TRP A 72 -10.51 -19.74 -16.47
CA TRP A 72 -11.05 -18.91 -17.56
C TRP A 72 -11.99 -17.79 -17.07
N GLU A 73 -11.77 -17.27 -15.86
CA GLU A 73 -12.58 -16.18 -15.31
C GLU A 73 -12.35 -14.82 -15.98
N ARG A 74 -11.25 -14.65 -16.74
CA ARG A 74 -10.89 -13.38 -17.40
C ARG A 74 -11.25 -13.37 -18.88
N THR A 75 -12.10 -12.42 -19.24
CA THR A 75 -12.53 -12.13 -20.61
C THR A 75 -11.74 -10.97 -21.21
N LEU A 76 -11.90 -10.73 -22.52
CA LEU A 76 -11.32 -9.60 -23.24
C LEU A 76 -11.67 -8.22 -22.64
N GLU A 77 -12.82 -8.11 -21.95
CA GLU A 77 -13.29 -6.88 -21.32
C GLU A 77 -12.79 -6.72 -19.87
N SER A 78 -12.14 -7.74 -19.31
CA SER A 78 -11.65 -7.71 -17.93
C SER A 78 -10.50 -6.72 -17.79
N GLU A 79 -10.51 -5.89 -16.74
CA GLU A 79 -9.42 -4.93 -16.49
C GLU A 79 -8.06 -5.62 -16.32
N ASP A 80 -8.05 -6.86 -15.83
CA ASP A 80 -6.88 -7.70 -15.63
C ASP A 80 -6.59 -8.67 -16.80
N PHE A 81 -7.20 -8.46 -17.97
CA PHE A 81 -6.88 -9.19 -19.20
C PHE A 81 -5.40 -9.04 -19.55
N LEU A 82 -4.75 -10.15 -19.93
CA LEU A 82 -3.31 -10.23 -20.23
C LEU A 82 -2.36 -9.80 -19.10
N GLN A 83 -2.87 -9.62 -17.89
CA GLN A 83 -2.06 -9.33 -16.71
C GLN A 83 -1.60 -10.62 -16.04
N PHE A 84 -0.33 -10.71 -15.67
CA PHE A 84 0.25 -11.88 -15.03
C PHE A 84 1.26 -11.51 -13.94
N ARG A 85 1.45 -12.42 -12.98
CA ARG A 85 2.36 -12.24 -11.85
C ARG A 85 3.79 -12.56 -12.25
N LEU A 86 4.70 -11.65 -11.95
CA LEU A 86 6.16 -11.83 -12.09
C LEU A 86 6.80 -12.39 -10.82
N GLY A 87 6.21 -12.14 -9.66
CA GLY A 87 6.76 -12.57 -8.38
C GLY A 87 6.12 -11.85 -7.22
N THR A 88 6.88 -11.67 -6.16
CA THR A 88 6.51 -10.90 -4.96
C THR A 88 7.51 -9.77 -4.79
N GLY A 89 7.04 -8.57 -4.48
CA GLY A 89 7.90 -7.43 -4.29
C GLY A 89 7.16 -6.25 -3.68
N THR A 90 7.75 -5.08 -3.85
CA THR A 90 7.19 -3.82 -3.36
C THR A 90 6.42 -3.15 -4.50
N VAL A 91 5.15 -2.82 -4.26
CA VAL A 91 4.29 -2.12 -5.22
C VAL A 91 3.76 -0.81 -4.62
N PRO A 92 3.46 0.22 -5.42
CA PRO A 92 2.81 1.42 -4.91
C PRO A 92 1.46 1.10 -4.24
N SER A 93 1.12 1.84 -3.19
CA SER A 93 -0.21 1.74 -2.59
C SER A 93 -1.29 2.22 -3.56
N SER A 94 -2.49 1.65 -3.47
CA SER A 94 -3.65 2.01 -4.31
C SER A 94 -4.29 3.36 -3.93
N TYR A 95 -3.70 4.07 -2.98
CA TYR A 95 -4.14 5.34 -2.43
C TYR A 95 -2.95 6.29 -2.30
N SER A 96 -3.23 7.60 -2.23
CA SER A 96 -2.23 8.64 -1.96
C SER A 96 -2.39 9.20 -0.55
N ILE A 97 -1.26 9.53 0.08
CA ILE A 97 -1.21 10.20 1.38
C ILE A 97 -0.76 11.64 1.12
N THR A 98 -1.59 12.61 1.50
CA THR A 98 -1.25 14.03 1.37
C THR A 98 -1.03 14.62 2.75
N LEU A 99 0.19 15.12 2.99
CA LEU A 99 0.54 15.84 4.21
C LEU A 99 0.25 17.33 4.02
N ASN A 100 -0.59 17.92 4.88
CA ASN A 100 -0.77 19.36 4.93
C ASN A 100 0.18 19.96 5.98
N THR A 101 1.33 20.46 5.54
CA THR A 101 2.37 21.02 6.41
C THR A 101 2.18 22.51 6.73
N ASN A 102 1.21 23.18 6.10
CA ASN A 102 1.10 24.64 6.15
C ASN A 102 0.66 25.19 7.52
N ASP A 103 0.05 24.37 8.38
CA ASP A 103 -0.39 24.76 9.73
C ASP A 103 0.63 24.45 10.84
N MET A 104 1.84 23.96 10.51
CA MET A 104 2.69 23.24 11.47
C MET A 104 4.10 23.83 11.69
N ALA A 105 4.35 25.08 11.30
CA ALA A 105 5.67 25.73 11.33
C ALA A 105 6.20 26.16 12.72
N ASN A 106 5.77 25.51 13.82
CA ASN A 106 6.35 25.72 15.15
C ASN A 106 7.27 24.55 15.50
N ARG A 107 8.47 24.85 16.01
CA ARG A 107 9.45 23.87 16.55
C ARG A 107 8.86 22.83 17.52
N GLU A 108 7.70 23.13 18.12
CA GLU A 108 6.97 22.24 19.03
C GLU A 108 6.23 21.09 18.31
N MET A 109 6.16 21.09 16.97
CA MET A 109 5.49 20.07 16.16
C MET A 109 6.43 19.12 15.43
N ASP A 110 7.76 19.30 15.56
CA ASP A 110 8.76 18.54 14.82
C ASP A 110 8.57 17.02 15.00
N ASP A 111 8.37 16.54 16.24
CA ASP A 111 8.15 15.11 16.52
C ASP A 111 6.89 14.54 15.85
N LEU A 112 5.81 15.33 15.81
CA LEU A 112 4.53 14.89 15.22
C LEU A 112 4.56 14.96 13.69
N ILE A 113 5.31 15.91 13.14
CA ILE A 113 5.59 16.00 11.70
C ILE A 113 6.44 14.81 11.27
N GLU A 114 7.50 14.49 12.03
CA GLU A 114 8.35 13.34 11.77
C GLU A 114 7.54 12.04 11.80
N GLN A 115 6.65 11.86 12.79
CA GLN A 115 5.74 10.71 12.83
C GLN A 115 4.82 10.64 11.61
N SER A 116 4.29 11.77 11.15
CA SER A 116 3.43 11.82 9.97
C SER A 116 4.19 11.48 8.68
N GLN A 117 5.40 12.00 8.51
CA GLN A 117 6.29 11.66 7.39
C GLN A 117 6.70 10.18 7.42
N LYS A 118 6.90 9.62 8.61
CA LYS A 118 7.18 8.19 8.78
C LYS A 118 5.99 7.34 8.37
N LEU A 119 4.76 7.73 8.74
CA LEU A 119 3.55 7.05 8.29
C LEU A 119 3.43 7.10 6.76
N GLU A 120 3.60 8.28 6.16
CA GLU A 120 3.59 8.41 4.69
C GLU A 120 4.60 7.46 4.05
N LYS A 121 5.85 7.48 4.52
CA LYS A 121 6.92 6.63 3.96
C LYS A 121 6.62 5.15 4.07
N VAL A 122 6.06 4.70 5.20
CA VAL A 122 5.73 3.28 5.42
C VAL A 122 4.54 2.83 4.57
N TYR A 123 3.51 3.67 4.42
CA TYR A 123 2.25 3.29 3.79
C TYR A 123 2.11 3.74 2.33
N LYS A 124 3.14 4.37 1.75
CA LYS A 124 3.20 4.72 0.33
C LYS A 124 3.40 3.49 -0.58
N GLU A 125 3.98 2.42 -0.03
CA GLU A 125 4.26 1.19 -0.78
C GLU A 125 3.85 -0.04 0.03
N SER A 126 3.29 -1.03 -0.65
CA SER A 126 2.96 -2.33 -0.11
C SER A 126 4.08 -3.32 -0.41
N SER A 127 4.77 -3.77 0.63
CA SER A 127 5.76 -4.85 0.55
C SER A 127 5.09 -6.22 0.44
N ASP A 128 5.86 -7.23 0.04
CA ASP A 128 5.42 -8.62 -0.06
C ASP A 128 4.13 -8.83 -0.88
N THR A 129 3.92 -8.01 -1.90
CA THR A 129 2.71 -7.99 -2.74
C THR A 129 3.02 -8.52 -4.14
N PRO A 130 2.08 -9.19 -4.83
CA PRO A 130 2.28 -9.64 -6.21
C PRO A 130 2.68 -8.48 -7.14
N VAL A 131 3.80 -8.65 -7.83
CA VAL A 131 4.22 -7.73 -8.89
C VAL A 131 3.63 -8.22 -10.21
N VAL A 132 2.98 -7.32 -10.94
CA VAL A 132 2.18 -7.63 -12.13
C VAL A 132 2.76 -6.95 -13.35
N ALA A 133 2.80 -7.67 -14.47
CA ALA A 133 3.05 -7.12 -15.79
C ALA A 133 1.83 -7.29 -16.68
N ASN A 134 1.70 -6.42 -17.68
CA ASN A 134 0.58 -6.42 -18.61
C ASN A 134 1.10 -6.50 -20.06
N LEU A 135 0.79 -7.59 -20.77
CA LEU A 135 1.17 -7.75 -22.18
C LEU A 135 0.37 -6.84 -23.12
N ALA A 136 -0.79 -6.34 -22.72
CA ALA A 136 -1.56 -5.39 -23.52
C ALA A 136 -0.81 -4.06 -23.72
N ASN A 137 0.14 -3.73 -22.84
CA ASN A 137 0.93 -2.50 -22.94
C ASN A 137 2.07 -2.59 -23.96
N GLY A 138 2.36 -3.76 -24.52
CA GLY A 138 3.39 -3.97 -25.53
C GLY A 138 4.29 -5.18 -25.29
N PRO A 139 5.32 -5.36 -26.12
CA PRO A 139 6.21 -6.51 -26.03
C PRO A 139 7.05 -6.49 -24.75
N ILE A 140 7.27 -7.67 -24.16
CA ILE A 140 8.11 -7.87 -22.98
C ILE A 140 9.36 -8.65 -23.36
N GLY A 141 10.53 -8.11 -23.03
CA GLY A 141 11.83 -8.77 -23.19
C GLY A 141 12.27 -9.46 -21.89
N LEU A 142 12.72 -10.71 -21.98
CA LEU A 142 13.30 -11.46 -20.86
C LEU A 142 14.80 -11.67 -21.09
N ILE A 143 15.62 -11.25 -20.13
CA ILE A 143 17.08 -11.33 -20.21
C ILE A 143 17.61 -12.10 -18.99
N GLY A 144 18.41 -13.13 -19.23
CA GLY A 144 19.01 -13.92 -18.16
C GLY A 144 19.58 -15.24 -18.65
N LYS A 145 19.97 -16.10 -17.71
CA LYS A 145 20.43 -17.46 -18.02
C LYS A 145 19.28 -18.24 -18.68
N GLU A 146 19.57 -18.96 -19.76
CA GLU A 146 18.58 -19.69 -20.56
C GLU A 146 17.63 -20.54 -19.70
N ARG A 147 18.17 -21.31 -18.76
CA ARG A 147 17.36 -22.15 -17.85
C ARG A 147 16.34 -21.37 -17.03
N VAL A 148 16.71 -20.16 -16.59
CA VAL A 148 15.85 -19.29 -15.78
C VAL A 148 14.77 -18.70 -16.67
N VAL A 149 15.16 -18.12 -17.81
CA VAL A 149 14.22 -17.53 -18.77
C VAL A 149 13.18 -18.55 -19.24
N LYS A 150 13.61 -19.76 -19.62
CA LYS A 150 12.72 -20.84 -20.04
C LYS A 150 11.70 -21.21 -18.95
N ARG A 151 12.13 -21.26 -17.68
CA ARG A 151 11.24 -21.52 -16.55
C ARG A 151 10.21 -20.39 -16.37
N GLU A 152 10.64 -19.14 -16.46
CA GLU A 152 9.72 -18.01 -16.34
C GLU A 152 8.70 -17.99 -17.49
N ILE A 153 9.12 -18.27 -18.73
CA ILE A 153 8.20 -18.40 -19.88
C ILE A 153 7.13 -19.46 -19.61
N HIS A 154 7.49 -20.65 -19.10
CA HIS A 154 6.50 -21.67 -18.75
C HIS A 154 5.52 -21.21 -17.67
N GLN A 155 6.00 -20.47 -16.66
CA GLN A 155 5.11 -19.91 -15.63
C GLN A 155 4.15 -18.88 -16.23
N ILE A 156 4.64 -17.98 -17.08
CA ILE A 156 3.81 -16.97 -17.73
C ILE A 156 2.73 -17.63 -18.58
N MET A 157 3.11 -18.60 -19.44
CA MET A 157 2.15 -19.33 -20.26
C MET A 157 1.10 -20.07 -19.42
N GLY A 158 1.51 -20.72 -18.32
CA GLY A 158 0.58 -21.41 -17.44
C GLY A 158 -0.39 -20.48 -16.73
N GLN A 159 0.05 -19.28 -16.31
CA GLN A 159 -0.82 -18.25 -15.74
C GLN A 159 -1.85 -17.76 -16.75
N LEU A 160 -1.40 -17.45 -17.96
CA LEU A 160 -2.28 -16.97 -19.03
C LEU A 160 -3.31 -18.04 -19.42
N ALA A 161 -2.90 -19.30 -19.55
CA ALA A 161 -3.79 -20.40 -19.88
C ALA A 161 -4.78 -20.76 -18.75
N PHE A 162 -4.43 -20.48 -17.48
CA PHE A 162 -5.34 -20.66 -16.35
C PHE A 162 -6.48 -19.63 -16.39
N PHE A 163 -6.15 -18.35 -16.65
CA PHE A 163 -7.11 -17.26 -16.55
C PHE A 163 -7.91 -16.98 -17.83
N HIS A 164 -7.41 -17.36 -19.00
CA HIS A 164 -8.03 -17.01 -20.29
C HIS A 164 -8.44 -18.26 -21.05
N SER A 165 -9.62 -18.21 -21.65
CA SER A 165 -10.09 -19.25 -22.56
C SER A 165 -9.20 -19.30 -23.81
N TYR A 166 -9.04 -20.50 -24.39
CA TYR A 166 -8.36 -20.69 -25.67
C TYR A 166 -9.07 -19.98 -26.85
N HIS A 167 -10.31 -19.55 -26.64
CA HIS A 167 -11.03 -18.70 -27.60
C HIS A 167 -10.56 -17.25 -27.56
N ASP A 168 -10.12 -16.76 -26.40
CA ASP A 168 -9.75 -15.36 -26.17
C ASP A 168 -8.25 -15.11 -26.38
N LEU A 169 -7.42 -16.12 -26.10
CA LEU A 169 -5.97 -16.04 -26.20
C LEU A 169 -5.39 -17.27 -26.91
N ARG A 170 -4.44 -17.05 -27.84
CA ARG A 170 -3.79 -18.08 -28.66
C ARG A 170 -2.27 -17.97 -28.62
#